data_AF-A0A944T172-F1
#
_entry.id   AF-A0A944T172-F1
#
_cell.length_a   1.000
_cell.length_b   1.000
_cell.length_c   1.000
_cell.angle_alpha   90.00
_cell.angle_beta   90.00
_cell.angle_gamma   90.00
#
_symmetry.space_group_name_H-M   'P 1'
#
loop_
_entity.id
_entity.type
_entity.pdbx_description
1 polymer ?
#
loop_
_entity_poly.entity_id
_entity_poly.type
_entity_poly.pdbx_seq_one_letter_code
_entity_poly.pdbx_strand_id
1 'polypeptide(L)' 'MEKSMSKKIGFSTEKYLEEQKKAILNRVGKFEKLYLEFGGKLFYDGHAARVLPGYRPTAKIELLKLLGDIDIIYCVSAK' A
#
# COMPACT_ATOMS: atom_id res chain seq x y z
N MET A 1 -30.61 -13.88 16.36
CA MET A 1 -29.34 -14.40 15.81
C MET A 1 -29.09 -13.70 14.48
N GLU A 2 -28.32 -12.62 14.48
CA GLU A 2 -27.89 -11.98 13.24
C GLU A 2 -26.90 -12.91 12.52
N LYS A 3 -27.25 -13.35 11.31
CA LYS A 3 -26.28 -13.97 10.40
C LYS A 3 -25.20 -12.91 10.12
N SER A 4 -24.02 -13.08 10.71
CA SER A 4 -22.79 -12.46 10.21
C SER A 4 -22.63 -12.90 8.75
N MET A 5 -23.10 -12.09 7.80
CA MET A 5 -22.76 -12.24 6.40
C MET A 5 -21.25 -12.08 6.30
N SER A 6 -20.52 -13.19 6.16
CA SER A 6 -19.10 -13.16 5.85
C SER A 6 -18.95 -12.31 4.57
N LYS A 7 -18.34 -11.13 4.71
CA LYS A 7 -18.01 -10.30 3.55
C LYS A 7 -17.23 -11.18 2.58
N LYS A 8 -17.78 -11.43 1.39
CA LYS A 8 -17.05 -12.12 0.32
C LYS A 8 -15.74 -11.36 0.09
N ILE A 9 -14.62 -12.04 0.25
CA ILE A 9 -13.30 -11.47 0.02
C ILE A 9 -13.17 -11.22 -1.49
N GLY A 10 -12.85 -9.98 -1.87
CA GLY A 10 -12.63 -9.56 -3.26
C GLY A 10 -11.20 -9.08 -3.52
N PHE A 11 -10.37 -9.01 -2.49
CA PHE A 11 -9.00 -8.52 -2.55
C PHE A 11 -8.10 -9.31 -1.59
N SER A 12 -6.91 -9.72 -2.04
CA SER A 12 -5.87 -10.29 -1.17
C SER A 12 -4.78 -9.26 -0.93
N THR A 13 -4.60 -8.88 0.33
CA THR A 13 -3.53 -7.96 0.71
C THR A 13 -2.16 -8.61 0.52
N GLU A 14 -2.03 -9.90 0.79
CA GLU A 14 -0.79 -10.67 0.63
C GLU A 14 -0.32 -10.63 -0.82
N LYS A 15 -1.20 -10.97 -1.76
CA LYS A 15 -0.91 -10.91 -3.19
C LYS A 15 -0.56 -9.48 -3.62
N TYR A 16 -1.29 -8.49 -3.13
CA TYR A 16 -1.00 -7.09 -3.41
C TYR A 16 0.40 -6.68 -2.96
N LEU A 17 0.81 -7.05 -1.74
CA LEU A 17 2.13 -6.71 -1.20
C LEU A 17 3.26 -7.34 -2.03
N GLU A 18 3.11 -8.60 -2.40
CA GLU A 18 4.09 -9.32 -3.24
C GLU A 18 4.22 -8.67 -4.62
N GLU A 19 3.09 -8.49 -5.32
CA GLU A 19 3.08 -7.94 -6.67
C GLU A 19 3.55 -6.47 -6.69
N GLN A 20 3.13 -5.65 -5.73
CA GLN A 20 3.58 -4.26 -5.66
C GLN A 20 5.05 -4.14 -5.32
N LYS A 21 5.57 -4.94 -4.37
CA LYS A 21 7.00 -4.96 -4.07
C LYS A 21 7.79 -5.29 -5.34
N LYS A 22 7.39 -6.35 -6.05
CA LYS A 22 8.03 -6.77 -7.30
C LYS A 22 7.97 -5.67 -8.36
N ALA A 23 6.81 -5.04 -8.55
CA ALA A 23 6.64 -3.96 -9.52
C ALA A 23 7.53 -2.75 -9.20
N ILE A 24 7.62 -2.34 -7.93
CA ILE A 24 8.48 -1.24 -7.48
C ILE A 24 9.95 -1.57 -7.70
N LEU A 25 10.43 -2.74 -7.26
CA LEU A 25 11.83 -3.13 -7.46
C LEU A 25 12.20 -3.25 -8.95
N ASN A 26 11.30 -3.80 -9.76
CA ASN A 26 11.46 -3.83 -11.22
C ASN A 26 11.51 -2.42 -11.83
N ARG A 27 10.79 -1.45 -11.25
CA ARG A 27 10.83 -0.05 -11.68
C ARG A 27 12.12 0.63 -11.22
N VAL A 28 12.61 0.34 -10.02
CA VAL A 28 13.91 0.83 -9.52
C VAL A 28 15.04 0.35 -10.42
N GLY A 29 15.09 -0.94 -10.76
CA GLY A 29 16.15 -1.52 -11.60
C GLY A 29 16.23 -0.99 -13.04
N LYS A 30 15.30 -0.14 -13.47
CA LYS A 30 15.32 0.54 -14.78
C LYS A 30 15.97 1.92 -14.75
N PHE A 31 16.34 2.43 -13.56
CA PHE A 31 16.85 3.79 -13.37
C PHE A 31 17.99 3.75 -12.34
N GLU A 32 18.91 4.70 -12.41
CA GLU A 32 19.95 4.84 -11.40
C GLU A 32 19.37 5.27 -10.03
N LYS A 33 18.30 6.08 -10.04
CA LYS A 33 17.57 6.53 -8.86
C LYS A 33 16.07 6.68 -9.17
N LEU A 34 15.21 6.32 -8.22
CA LEU A 34 13.77 6.48 -8.30
C LEU A 34 13.26 7.33 -7.14
N TYR A 35 12.59 8.44 -7.44
CA TYR A 35 11.75 9.16 -6.49
C TYR A 35 10.30 8.72 -6.69
N LEU A 36 9.71 8.11 -5.66
CA LEU A 36 8.34 7.58 -5.71
C LEU A 36 7.43 8.40 -4.79
N GLU A 37 6.43 9.05 -5.38
CA GLU A 37 5.41 9.77 -4.63
C GLU A 37 4.37 8.80 -4.06
N PHE A 38 4.17 8.85 -2.74
CA PHE A 38 3.09 8.13 -2.06
C PHE A 38 1.91 9.08 -1.80
N GLY A 39 0.96 9.09 -2.73
CA GLY A 39 -0.26 9.88 -2.62
C GLY A 39 -1.30 9.31 -1.64
N GLY A 40 -2.09 10.21 -1.05
CA GLY A 40 -3.23 9.88 -0.18
C GLY A 40 -2.84 9.46 1.24
N LYS A 41 -3.76 8.78 1.93
CA LYS A 41 -3.54 8.34 3.31
C LYS A 41 -2.56 7.18 3.34
N LEU A 42 -1.41 7.38 3.99
CA LEU A 42 -0.41 6.32 4.21
C LEU A 42 -0.82 5.41 5.38
N PHE A 43 -1.38 6.01 6.44
CA PHE A 43 -1.88 5.33 7.62
C PHE A 43 -3.39 5.13 7.54
N TYR A 44 -3.84 3.93 7.93
CA TYR A 44 -5.24 3.58 8.17
C TYR A 44 -6.19 4.01 7.04
N ASP A 45 -5.94 3.51 5.81
CA ASP A 45 -6.78 3.78 4.64
C ASP A 45 -8.13 3.04 4.75
N GLY A 46 -9.03 3.59 5.56
CA GLY A 46 -10.35 3.05 5.80
C GLY A 46 -11.28 3.14 4.59
N HIS A 47 -10.99 4.00 3.62
CA HIS A 47 -11.75 4.05 2.37
C HIS A 47 -11.44 2.82 1.52
N ALA A 48 -10.16 2.55 1.25
CA ALA A 48 -9.74 1.38 0.50
C ALA A 48 -10.23 0.07 1.14
N ALA A 49 -10.14 -0.07 2.47
CA ALA A 49 -10.61 -1.27 3.18
C ALA A 49 -12.13 -1.52 3.07
N ARG A 50 -12.96 -0.46 2.94
CA ARG A 50 -14.40 -0.63 2.71
C ARG A 50 -14.72 -0.99 1.27
N VAL A 51 -13.98 -0.39 0.33
CA VAL A 51 -14.19 -0.55 -1.12
C VAL A 51 -13.63 -1.89 -1.63
N LEU A 52 -12.53 -2.37 -1.04
CA LEU A 52 -11.82 -3.59 -1.42
C LEU A 52 -11.92 -4.61 -0.27
N PRO A 53 -12.94 -5.49 -0.25
CA PRO A 53 -13.08 -6.48 0.81
C PRO A 53 -11.87 -7.41 0.89
N GLY A 54 -11.08 -7.31 1.98
CA GLY A 54 -9.83 -8.03 2.18
C GLY A 54 -8.56 -7.17 2.06
N TYR A 55 -8.69 -5.88 1.72
CA TYR A 55 -7.60 -4.91 1.82
C TYR A 55 -7.36 -4.48 3.28
N ARG A 56 -6.12 -4.62 3.78
CA ARG A 56 -5.73 -4.10 5.09
C ARG A 56 -5.53 -2.59 5.04
N PRO A 57 -6.12 -1.79 5.95
CA PRO A 57 -5.89 -0.35 6.03
C PRO A 57 -4.40 0.06 6.19
N THR A 58 -3.57 -0.88 6.64
CA THR A 58 -2.12 -0.73 6.88
C THR A 58 -1.25 -1.16 5.69
N ALA A 59 -1.85 -1.64 4.59
CA ALA A 59 -1.12 -2.28 3.50
C ALA A 59 -0.03 -1.39 2.87
N LYS A 60 -0.22 -0.06 2.81
CA LYS A 60 0.82 0.85 2.27
C LYS A 60 2.07 0.92 3.15
N ILE A 61 1.91 0.89 4.47
CA ILE A 61 3.04 0.88 5.41
C ILE A 61 3.72 -0.48 5.42
N GLU A 62 2.94 -1.56 5.35
CA GLU A 62 3.48 -2.92 5.17
C GLU A 62 4.32 -2.98 3.89
N LEU A 63 3.84 -2.40 2.78
CA LEU A 63 4.59 -2.32 1.52
C LEU A 63 5.91 -1.56 1.68
N LEU A 64 5.90 -0.38 2.32
CA LEU A 64 7.13 0.39 2.55
C LEU A 64 8.14 -0.39 3.38
N LYS A 65 7.71 -1.07 4.46
CA LYS A 65 8.57 -1.92 5.28
C LYS A 65 9.17 -3.08 4.49
N LEU A 66 8.43 -3.64 3.53
CA LEU A 66 8.90 -4.74 2.68
C LEU A 66 9.93 -4.33 1.62
N LEU A 67 9.98 -3.03 1.27
CA LEU A 67 11.01 -2.48 0.38
C LEU A 67 12.37 -2.38 1.09
N GLY A 68 12.39 -2.37 2.42
CA GLY A 68 13.62 -2.39 3.21
C GLY A 68 14.24 -1.01 3.33
N ASP A 69 15.48 -0.88 2.85
CA ASP A 69 16.28 0.34 2.96
C ASP A 69 15.78 1.41 1.97
N ILE A 70 15.02 2.38 2.48
CA ILE A 70 14.42 3.47 1.72
C ILE A 70 14.58 4.80 2.46
N ASP A 71 14.76 5.87 1.69
CA ASP A 71 14.71 7.24 2.21
C ASP A 71 13.30 7.83 2.08
N ILE A 72 12.85 8.55 3.11
CA ILE A 72 11.56 9.24 3.11
C ILE A 72 11.77 10.74 2.98
N ILE A 73 11.18 11.33 1.93
CA ILE A 73 11.12 12.79 1.74
C ILE A 73 9.71 13.27 2.10
N TYR A 74 9.60 14.11 3.13
CA TYR A 74 8.34 14.69 3.56
C TYR A 74 8.19 16.12 3.03
N CYS A 75 7.29 16.32 2.07
CA CYS A 75 7.05 17.61 1.45
C CYS A 75 6.00 18.42 2.24
N VAL A 76 6.36 19.64 2.66
CA VAL A 76 5.47 20.59 3.34
C VAL A 76 5.37 21.86 2.52
N SER A 77 4.14 22.28 2.21
CA SER A 77 3.88 23.57 1.56
C SER A 77 4.03 24.70 2.57
N ALA A 78 4.75 25.77 2.21
CA ALA A 78 4.95 26.95 3.06
C ALA A 78 3.82 28.00 2.96
N LYS A 79 2.79 27.74 2.15
CA LYS A 79 1.61 28.62 2.01
C LYS A 79 0.77 28.70 3.28
#